data_AF-A0A1Q9NX19-F1
#
_entry.id   AF-A0A1Q9NX19-F1
#
_cell.length_a   1.000
_cell.length_b   1.000
_cell.length_c   1.000
_cell.angle_alpha   90.00
_cell.angle_beta   90.00
_cell.angle_gamma   90.00
#
_symmetry.space_group_name_H-M   'P 1'
#
loop_
_entity.id
_entity.type
_entity.pdbx_description
1 polymer ?
#
loop_
_entity_poly.entity_id
_entity_poly.type
_entity_poly.pdbx_seq_one_letter_code
_entity_poly.pdbx_strand_id
1 'polypeptide(L)'
;MDEHYDSSDGKDGIVVDTSLDILRKAAKRVLYEYIESIIDMHGEVRPAGSEIQTGDTVLFEEKIRNYPARVIAVKIIRNFWYLKVTSETPKSGYPSGRDAMKAAEMNEQKLRILERFLIAKVGADHVRDVRNWKPDLKGEAADVLGLIGNVAKRYS
;
A
#
# COMPACT_ATOMS: atom_id res chain seq x y z
N MET A 1 15.95 -29.95 -8.95
CA MET A 1 14.74 -30.32 -8.19
C MET A 1 14.98 -29.88 -6.77
N ASP A 2 14.52 -28.74 -6.27
CA ASP A 2 13.63 -27.71 -6.81
C ASP A 2 14.13 -26.37 -6.28
N GLU A 3 14.42 -25.43 -7.18
CA GLU A 3 14.59 -24.04 -6.82
C GLU A 3 13.20 -23.39 -6.84
N HIS A 4 12.50 -23.45 -5.72
CA HIS A 4 11.33 -22.61 -5.46
C HIS A 4 11.61 -21.70 -4.27
N TYR A 5 12.52 -20.76 -4.46
CA TYR A 5 12.50 -19.49 -3.75
C TYR A 5 11.68 -18.51 -4.61
N ASP A 6 10.35 -18.56 -4.49
CA ASP A 6 9.53 -17.49 -5.06
C ASP A 6 9.59 -16.30 -4.11
N SER A 7 10.41 -15.32 -4.46
CA SER A 7 10.62 -14.05 -3.75
C SER A 7 9.37 -13.14 -3.84
N SER A 8 8.29 -13.51 -3.15
CA SER A 8 7.05 -12.70 -3.11
C SER A 8 7.04 -11.61 -2.04
N ASP A 9 8.05 -11.54 -1.16
CA ASP A 9 8.07 -10.69 0.05
C ASP A 9 8.24 -9.17 -0.14
N GLY A 10 7.92 -8.60 -1.31
CA GLY A 10 8.01 -7.15 -1.48
C GLY A 10 7.47 -6.52 -2.75
N LYS A 11 6.65 -7.22 -3.53
CA LYS A 11 6.39 -6.84 -4.94
C LYS A 11 4.92 -6.57 -5.29
N ASP A 12 4.04 -6.50 -4.30
CA ASP A 12 2.63 -6.15 -4.53
C ASP A 12 2.39 -4.66 -4.26
N GLY A 13 1.86 -3.96 -5.25
CA GLY A 13 1.48 -2.55 -5.13
C GLY A 13 1.75 -1.74 -6.39
N ILE A 14 1.38 -0.46 -6.31
CA ILE A 14 1.55 0.49 -7.41
C ILE A 14 2.25 1.75 -6.90
N VAL A 15 3.02 2.39 -7.77
CA VAL A 15 3.53 3.74 -7.57
C VAL A 15 2.64 4.71 -8.34
N VAL A 16 2.20 5.77 -7.67
CA VAL A 16 1.36 6.81 -8.29
C VAL A 16 1.90 8.21 -8.00
N ASP A 17 1.91 9.05 -9.03
CA ASP A 17 2.13 10.49 -8.90
C ASP A 17 0.78 11.20 -8.69
N THR A 18 0.47 11.58 -7.45
CA THR A 18 -0.80 12.22 -7.13
C THR A 18 -0.79 12.97 -5.78
N SER A 19 -1.88 13.68 -5.51
CA SER A 19 -2.10 14.33 -4.20
C SER A 19 -2.77 13.37 -3.21
N LEU A 20 -2.55 13.63 -1.92
CA LEU A 20 -3.20 12.88 -0.85
C LEU A 20 -4.74 12.90 -0.94
N ASP A 21 -5.32 13.99 -1.42
CA ASP A 21 -6.78 14.11 -1.56
C ASP A 21 -7.35 13.14 -2.61
N ILE A 22 -6.58 12.84 -3.66
CA ILE A 22 -6.96 11.80 -4.61
C ILE A 22 -6.83 10.42 -3.97
N LEU A 23 -5.79 10.18 -3.17
CA LEU A 23 -5.64 8.92 -2.42
C LEU A 23 -6.78 8.69 -1.44
N ARG A 24 -7.20 9.71 -0.70
CA ARG A 24 -8.39 9.66 0.18
C ARG A 24 -9.65 9.29 -0.61
N LYS A 25 -9.84 9.87 -1.80
CA LYS A 25 -10.97 9.52 -2.68
C LYS A 25 -10.86 8.08 -3.22
N ALA A 26 -9.64 7.60 -3.47
CA ALA A 26 -9.39 6.23 -3.90
C ALA A 26 -9.67 5.23 -2.77
N ALA A 27 -9.24 5.51 -1.54
CA ALA A 27 -9.51 4.68 -0.36
C ALA A 27 -11.02 4.50 -0.14
N LYS A 28 -11.82 5.57 -0.29
CA LYS A 28 -13.30 5.53 -0.23
C LYS A 28 -13.95 4.58 -1.25
N ARG A 29 -13.24 4.16 -2.30
CA ARG A 29 -13.77 3.21 -3.30
C ARG A 29 -13.63 1.76 -2.89
N VAL A 30 -12.69 1.46 -1.98
CA VAL A 30 -12.27 0.08 -1.68
C VAL A 30 -12.39 -0.28 -0.20
N LEU A 31 -12.56 0.73 0.66
CA LEU A 31 -12.76 0.57 2.10
C LEU A 31 -14.17 1.01 2.50
N TYR A 32 -14.84 0.20 3.31
CA TYR A 32 -16.06 0.61 4.03
C TYR A 32 -15.66 1.35 5.32
N GLU A 33 -16.26 2.53 5.58
CA GLU A 33 -16.01 3.40 6.75
C GLU A 33 -14.61 3.25 7.38
N TYR A 34 -13.66 4.13 7.06
CA TYR A 34 -12.28 3.98 7.53
C TYR A 34 -11.82 5.09 8.51
N ILE A 35 -10.76 4.80 9.24
CA ILE A 35 -9.93 5.79 9.94
C ILE A 35 -8.68 6.09 9.12
N GLU A 36 -8.20 7.34 9.21
CA GLU A 36 -6.94 7.78 8.65
C GLU A 36 -5.95 8.02 9.79
N SER A 37 -4.74 7.47 9.67
CA SER A 37 -3.62 7.74 10.58
C SER A 37 -2.34 7.94 9.77
N ILE A 38 -1.40 8.69 10.35
CA ILE A 38 -0.08 8.90 9.76
C ILE A 38 0.92 8.18 10.66
N ILE A 39 1.73 7.30 10.10
CA ILE A 39 2.76 6.56 10.82
C ILE A 39 4.10 7.02 10.27
N ASP A 40 4.94 7.58 11.13
CA ASP A 40 6.25 8.04 10.68
C ASP A 40 7.23 6.88 10.43
N MET A 41 8.44 7.22 10.00
CA MET A 41 9.48 6.21 9.75
C MET A 41 9.89 5.43 11.02
N HIS A 42 9.71 6.02 12.20
CA HIS A 42 10.00 5.41 13.49
C HIS A 42 8.85 4.53 14.00
N GLY A 43 7.68 4.61 13.36
CA GLY A 43 6.48 3.86 13.74
C GLY A 43 5.54 4.63 14.66
N GLU A 44 5.81 5.92 14.94
CA GLU A 44 4.95 6.75 15.78
C GLU A 44 3.68 7.13 15.03
N VAL A 45 2.54 6.97 15.71
CA VAL A 45 1.22 7.24 15.14
C VAL A 45 0.84 8.69 15.42
N ARG A 46 0.63 9.43 14.34
CA ARG A 46 0.17 10.82 14.32
C ARG A 46 -1.25 10.91 13.78
N PRO A 47 -2.05 11.88 14.25
CA PRO A 47 -3.42 12.06 13.80
C PRO A 47 -3.48 12.49 12.33
N ALA A 48 -4.61 12.19 11.67
CA ALA A 48 -4.91 12.67 10.33
C ALA A 48 -4.76 14.19 10.23
N GLY A 49 -4.23 14.66 9.09
CA GLY A 49 -3.98 16.09 8.86
C GLY A 49 -2.65 16.62 9.40
N SER A 50 -1.86 15.79 10.10
CA SER A 50 -0.46 16.12 10.40
C SER A 50 0.35 16.31 9.12
N GLU A 51 1.46 17.06 9.21
CA GLU A 51 2.39 17.21 8.08
C GLU A 51 2.99 15.86 7.67
N ILE A 52 3.03 15.60 6.37
CA ILE A 52 3.54 14.35 5.79
C ILE A 52 4.90 14.60 5.15
N GLN A 53 5.88 13.85 5.62
CA GLN A 53 7.24 13.85 5.15
C GLN A 53 7.52 12.60 4.31
N THR A 54 8.61 12.63 3.54
CA THR A 54 9.12 11.44 2.86
C THR A 54 9.36 10.31 3.86
N GLY A 55 8.89 9.11 3.52
CA GLY A 55 8.95 7.92 4.35
C GLY A 55 7.73 7.70 5.25
N ASP A 56 6.92 8.73 5.49
CA ASP A 56 5.69 8.58 6.26
C ASP A 56 4.70 7.68 5.53
N THR A 57 3.93 6.92 6.32
CA THR A 57 2.83 6.09 5.85
C THR A 57 1.51 6.72 6.23
N VAL A 58 0.66 7.00 5.25
CA VAL A 58 -0.75 7.26 5.49
C VAL A 58 -1.48 5.92 5.44
N LEU A 59 -2.00 5.51 6.59
CA LEU A 59 -2.76 4.28 6.74
C LEU A 59 -4.26 4.60 6.75
N PHE A 60 -4.97 4.05 5.77
CA PHE A 60 -6.43 4.03 5.75
C PHE A 60 -6.90 2.62 6.17
N GLU A 61 -7.58 2.52 7.30
CA GLU A 61 -7.98 1.23 7.89
C GLU A 61 -9.50 1.18 8.13
N GLU A 62 -10.16 0.11 7.69
CA GLU A 62 -11.60 -0.08 7.92
C GLU A 62 -11.94 -0.12 9.41
N LYS A 63 -13.07 0.50 9.79
CA LYS A 63 -13.62 0.47 11.16
C LYS A 63 -14.36 -0.85 11.41
N ILE A 64 -13.67 -1.97 11.23
CA ILE A 64 -14.19 -3.31 11.45
C ILE A 64 -13.33 -4.01 12.49
N ARG A 65 -13.97 -4.72 13.43
CA ARG A 65 -13.27 -5.33 14.57
C ARG A 65 -12.35 -6.49 14.17
N ASN A 66 -12.73 -7.24 13.16
CA ASN A 66 -12.03 -8.46 12.77
C ASN A 66 -11.44 -8.27 11.38
N TYR A 67 -10.11 -8.31 11.32
CA TYR A 67 -9.32 -8.35 10.08
C TYR A 67 -9.61 -7.18 9.14
N PRO A 68 -9.47 -5.92 9.62
CA PRO A 68 -9.79 -4.74 8.82
C PRO A 68 -8.93 -4.70 7.56
N ALA A 69 -9.54 -4.34 6.43
CA ALA A 69 -8.77 -4.03 5.25
C ALA A 69 -8.06 -2.68 5.39
N ARG A 70 -6.91 -2.58 4.74
CA ARG A 70 -5.97 -1.47 4.84
C ARG A 70 -5.54 -1.04 3.45
N VAL A 71 -5.60 0.26 3.19
CA VAL A 71 -4.84 0.89 2.11
C VAL A 71 -3.65 1.61 2.76
N ILE A 72 -2.45 1.21 2.37
CA ILE A 72 -1.19 1.72 2.87
C ILE A 72 -0.62 2.63 1.80
N ALA A 73 -0.43 3.91 2.11
CA ALA A 73 0.14 4.89 1.18
C ALA A 73 1.44 5.48 1.76
N VAL A 74 2.57 5.10 1.20
CA VAL A 74 3.89 5.54 1.67
C VAL A 74 4.34 6.72 0.84
N LYS A 75 4.71 7.82 1.51
CA LYS A 75 5.27 8.98 0.84
C LYS A 75 6.67 8.66 0.36
N ILE A 76 6.88 8.73 -0.95
CA ILE A 76 8.21 8.53 -1.54
C ILE A 76 8.92 9.88 -1.60
N ILE A 77 8.59 10.69 -2.60
CA ILE A 77 9.17 12.02 -2.80
C ILE A 77 8.19 12.87 -3.59
N ARG A 78 8.19 14.19 -3.39
CA ARG A 78 7.30 15.14 -4.10
C ARG A 78 5.83 14.71 -4.03
N ASN A 79 5.24 14.19 -5.11
CA ASN A 79 3.87 13.68 -5.19
C ASN A 79 3.82 12.17 -5.49
N PHE A 80 4.96 11.48 -5.45
CA PHE A 80 5.00 10.04 -5.62
C PHE A 80 4.63 9.32 -4.32
N TRP A 81 3.78 8.31 -4.47
CA TRP A 81 3.32 7.44 -3.40
C TRP A 81 3.44 5.99 -3.83
N TYR A 82 3.90 5.14 -2.92
CA TYR A 82 3.74 3.70 -3.06
C TYR A 82 2.45 3.28 -2.35
N LEU A 83 1.62 2.51 -3.03
CA LEU A 83 0.35 2.02 -2.53
C LEU A 83 0.35 0.51 -2.45
N LYS A 84 -0.05 -0.02 -1.29
CA LYS A 84 -0.33 -1.43 -1.06
C LYS A 84 -1.72 -1.58 -0.47
N VAL A 85 -2.43 -2.64 -0.86
CA VAL A 85 -3.67 -3.05 -0.20
C VAL A 85 -3.41 -4.35 0.53
N THR A 86 -3.83 -4.42 1.78
CA THR A 86 -3.74 -5.64 2.58
C THR A 86 -4.91 -5.72 3.55
N SER A 87 -5.04 -6.82 4.27
CA SER A 87 -5.96 -6.97 5.40
C SER A 87 -5.19 -7.48 6.60
N GLU A 88 -5.60 -7.13 7.82
CA GLU A 88 -4.94 -7.67 9.01
C GLU A 88 -5.08 -9.19 9.06
N THR A 89 -3.95 -9.88 9.10
CA THR A 89 -3.91 -11.33 9.27
C THR A 89 -4.28 -11.68 10.71
N PRO A 90 -5.10 -12.72 10.94
CA PRO A 90 -5.38 -13.18 12.30
C PRO A 90 -4.11 -13.52 13.06
N LYS A 91 -4.05 -13.18 14.36
CA LYS A 91 -2.90 -13.52 15.22
C LYS A 91 -2.61 -15.02 15.28
N SER A 92 -3.64 -15.86 15.13
CA SER A 92 -3.54 -17.32 15.05
C SER A 92 -3.22 -17.85 13.65
N GLY A 93 -3.06 -16.97 12.66
CA GLY A 93 -3.08 -17.31 11.24
C GLY A 93 -4.49 -17.59 10.72
N TYR A 94 -4.60 -17.72 9.39
CA TYR A 94 -5.87 -18.10 8.76
C TYR A 94 -6.25 -19.53 9.15
N PRO A 95 -7.54 -19.81 9.43
CA PRO A 95 -8.00 -21.16 9.79
C PRO A 95 -7.73 -22.22 8.74
N SER A 96 -7.67 -21.82 7.46
CA SER A 96 -7.36 -22.70 6.34
C SER A 96 -6.64 -21.96 5.21
N GLY A 97 -5.97 -22.71 4.33
CA GLY A 97 -5.38 -22.15 3.10
C GLY A 97 -6.43 -21.51 2.18
N ARG A 98 -7.68 -21.98 2.21
CA ARG A 98 -8.79 -21.39 1.44
C ARG A 98 -9.15 -19.99 1.95
N ASP A 99 -9.13 -19.78 3.26
CA ASP A 99 -9.40 -18.46 3.85
C ASP A 99 -8.26 -17.48 3.54
N ALA A 100 -7.01 -17.95 3.58
CA ALA A 100 -5.85 -17.17 3.18
C ALA A 100 -5.92 -16.75 1.70
N MET A 101 -6.25 -17.69 0.80
CA MET A 101 -6.42 -17.42 -0.63
C MET A 101 -7.54 -16.40 -0.88
N LYS A 102 -8.69 -16.56 -0.20
CA LYS A 102 -9.81 -15.63 -0.32
C LYS A 102 -9.44 -14.21 0.13
N ALA A 103 -8.67 -14.08 1.22
CA ALA A 103 -8.19 -12.78 1.67
C ALA A 103 -7.22 -12.14 0.65
N ALA A 104 -6.31 -12.93 0.07
CA ALA A 104 -5.41 -12.47 -0.98
C ALA A 104 -6.16 -12.01 -2.24
N GLU A 105 -7.14 -12.80 -2.72
CA GLU A 105 -7.99 -12.43 -3.86
C GLU A 105 -8.76 -11.13 -3.62
N MET A 106 -9.28 -10.93 -2.41
CA MET A 106 -9.97 -9.70 -2.04
C MET A 106 -9.03 -8.49 -2.02
N ASN A 107 -7.81 -8.64 -1.51
CA ASN A 107 -6.79 -7.59 -1.52
C ASN A 107 -6.40 -7.22 -2.97
N GLU A 108 -6.21 -8.21 -3.84
CA GLU A 108 -5.90 -8.00 -5.25
C GLU A 108 -7.06 -7.28 -5.97
N GLN A 109 -8.30 -7.71 -5.73
CA GLN A 109 -9.48 -7.07 -6.32
C GLN A 109 -9.57 -5.59 -5.89
N LYS A 110 -9.35 -5.29 -4.60
CA LYS A 110 -9.32 -3.91 -4.09
C LYS A 110 -8.20 -3.11 -4.74
N LEU A 111 -6.99 -3.66 -4.88
CA LEU A 111 -5.88 -2.99 -5.58
C LEU A 111 -6.25 -2.66 -7.03
N ARG A 112 -6.87 -3.59 -7.78
CA ARG A 112 -7.32 -3.36 -9.16
C ARG A 112 -8.39 -2.25 -9.26
N ILE A 113 -9.33 -2.20 -8.30
CA ILE A 113 -10.36 -1.12 -8.26
C ILE A 113 -9.67 0.23 -8.01
N LEU A 114 -8.72 0.25 -7.08
CA LEU A 114 -7.96 1.44 -6.73
C LEU A 114 -7.12 1.93 -7.92
N GLU A 115 -6.40 1.04 -8.59
CA GLU A 115 -5.61 1.33 -9.79
C GLU A 115 -6.47 1.93 -10.90
N ARG A 116 -7.60 1.29 -11.24
CA ARG A 116 -8.53 1.79 -12.27
C ARG A 116 -9.06 3.18 -11.94
N PHE A 117 -9.39 3.41 -10.66
CA PHE A 117 -9.84 4.73 -10.22
C PHE A 117 -8.74 5.78 -10.38
N LEU A 118 -7.51 5.47 -9.99
CA LEU A 118 -6.37 6.39 -10.12
C LEU A 118 -6.06 6.68 -11.59
N ILE A 119 -6.00 5.67 -12.45
CA ILE A 119 -5.80 5.85 -13.90
C ILE A 119 -6.87 6.80 -14.46
N ALA A 120 -8.13 6.63 -14.08
CA ALA A 120 -9.22 7.50 -14.52
C ALA A 120 -9.15 8.93 -13.96
N LYS A 121 -8.38 9.18 -12.90
CA LYS A 121 -8.26 10.50 -12.25
C LYS A 121 -7.00 11.25 -12.58
N VAL A 122 -5.88 10.57 -12.73
CA VAL A 122 -4.57 11.19 -12.94
C VAL A 122 -3.91 10.82 -14.27
N GLY A 123 -4.45 9.85 -15.01
CA GLY A 123 -3.84 9.34 -16.24
C GLY A 123 -3.04 8.06 -16.01
N ALA A 124 -2.93 7.23 -17.05
CA ALA A 124 -2.23 5.94 -16.99
C ALA A 124 -0.71 6.08 -16.87
N ASP A 125 -0.15 7.17 -17.40
CA ASP A 125 1.27 7.51 -17.35
C ASP A 125 1.78 7.86 -15.94
N HIS A 126 0.86 8.25 -15.06
CA HIS A 126 1.11 8.58 -13.65
C HIS A 126 0.93 7.38 -12.69
N VAL A 127 0.48 6.22 -13.18
CA VAL A 127 0.27 5.01 -12.36
C VAL A 127 1.13 3.88 -12.91
N ARG A 128 1.99 3.30 -12.08
CA ARG A 128 2.96 2.29 -12.50
C ARG A 128 2.97 1.12 -11.53
N ASP A 129 2.98 -0.12 -12.05
CA ASP A 129 3.22 -1.31 -11.23
C ASP A 129 4.61 -1.20 -10.60
N VAL A 130 4.72 -1.46 -9.29
CA VAL A 130 5.98 -1.34 -8.55
C VAL A 130 7.09 -2.23 -9.14
N ARG A 131 6.74 -3.37 -9.74
CA ARG A 131 7.67 -4.31 -10.38
C ARG A 131 8.29 -3.76 -11.65
N ASN A 132 7.56 -2.88 -12.34
CA ASN A 132 7.98 -2.26 -13.59
C ASN A 132 8.51 -0.85 -13.38
N TRP A 133 8.41 -0.33 -12.15
CA TRP A 133 8.85 1.01 -11.82
C TRP A 133 10.36 1.06 -11.61
N LYS A 134 11.03 1.95 -12.34
CA LYS A 134 12.42 2.31 -12.09
C LYS A 134 12.48 3.74 -11.57
N PRO A 135 13.11 4.00 -10.42
CA PRO A 135 13.35 5.36 -9.94
C PRO A 135 14.17 6.12 -10.97
N ASP A 136 13.67 7.27 -11.42
CA ASP A 136 14.36 8.09 -12.44
C ASP A 136 15.68 8.69 -11.93
N LEU A 137 15.86 8.75 -10.61
CA LEU A 137 17.07 9.26 -9.96
C LEU A 137 17.87 8.11 -9.33
N LYS A 138 18.99 7.75 -9.97
CA LYS A 138 19.93 6.71 -9.49
C LYS A 138 20.39 6.92 -8.04
N GLY A 139 20.37 8.16 -7.53
CA GLY A 139 20.76 8.50 -6.15
C GLY A 139 19.68 8.22 -5.11
N GLU A 140 18.40 8.28 -5.47
CA GLU A 140 17.27 8.10 -4.53
C GLU A 140 16.67 6.69 -4.62
N ALA A 141 17.03 5.93 -5.66
CA ALA A 141 16.52 4.60 -5.93
C ALA A 141 16.65 3.63 -4.75
N ALA A 142 17.80 3.64 -4.07
CA ALA A 142 18.05 2.76 -2.92
C ALA A 142 17.15 3.09 -1.73
N ASP A 143 16.95 4.39 -1.46
CA ASP A 143 16.11 4.87 -0.35
C ASP A 143 14.64 4.55 -0.61
N VAL A 144 14.16 4.76 -1.84
CA VAL A 144 12.77 4.43 -2.22
C VAL A 144 12.51 2.93 -2.14
N LEU A 145 13.41 2.10 -2.67
CA LEU A 145 13.27 0.64 -2.58
C LEU A 145 13.38 0.16 -1.13
N GLY A 146 14.21 0.81 -0.32
CA GLY A 146 14.30 0.58 1.13
C GLY A 146 12.97 0.88 1.85
N LEU A 147 12.33 2.01 1.53
CA LEU A 147 11.01 2.38 2.07
C LEU A 147 9.94 1.34 1.70
N ILE A 148 9.87 0.96 0.42
CA ILE A 148 8.92 -0.04 -0.07
C ILE A 148 9.16 -1.39 0.63
N GLY A 149 10.42 -1.83 0.72
CA GLY A 149 10.78 -3.09 1.39
C GLY A 149 10.45 -3.08 2.90
N ASN A 150 10.67 -1.96 3.59
CA ASN A 150 10.34 -1.83 5.01
C ASN A 150 8.83 -1.89 5.24
N VAL A 151 8.04 -1.26 4.38
CA VAL A 151 6.58 -1.29 4.45
C VAL A 151 6.05 -2.68 4.09
N ALA A 152 6.63 -3.32 3.09
CA ALA A 152 6.27 -4.69 2.74
C ALA A 152 6.44 -5.63 3.94
N LYS A 153 7.55 -5.54 4.67
CA LYS A 153 7.84 -6.33 5.89
C LYS A 153 6.94 -5.97 7.08
N ARG A 154 6.57 -4.69 7.24
CA ARG A 154 5.72 -4.24 8.36
C ARG A 154 4.28 -4.75 8.21
N TYR A 155 3.85 -4.96 6.97
CA TYR A 155 2.48 -5.32 6.59
C TYR A 155 2.41 -6.59 5.73
N SER A 156 3.34 -7.52 5.94
CA SER A 156 3.32 -8.90 5.43
C SER A 156 2.73 -9.84 6.47
#